data_AF-A0A2E6RDW9-F1
#
_entry.id   AF-A0A2E6RDW9-F1
#
_cell.length_a   1.000
_cell.length_b   1.000
_cell.length_c   1.000
_cell.angle_alpha   90.00
_cell.angle_beta   90.00
_cell.angle_gamma   90.00
#
_symmetry.space_group_name_H-M   'P 1'
#
loop_
_entity.id
_entity.type
_entity.pdbx_description
1 polymer ?
#
loop_
_entity_poly.entity_id
_entity_poly.type
_entity_poly.pdbx_seq_one_letter_code
_entity_poly.pdbx_strand_id
1 'polypeptide(L)'
;MTTITPDSIDAASRPRRSRRSRAATWLAACAVLFQPLVLPAQEGVRLPDLGSSGEVLPPDEARTFPNDFRNYMSAQGMLVEDPIIQSYFTEMGYRLVMHSSGRSQDFHFHVLKVPGINAFAAPAGVVALNAGLILAAESADEVAGVVAHEISHVTQNHLSRGLEEQQRVSLPVMLATLGLVMVGGMAGNLDVNTAQGLLAAGSGLAQQAQINYTRQNEAEADRIGIQLLARAGYDPTGMADFFNTLNRWVRSQGAGPPEYLRTHPLTVSRVAEARDRARQYETKGRIDDGQFDFVQARLRVLMAEHPDKAIEYFDQRLRDRNGNEAANRYGMALALIDARRTERAVEHVSWLLERDPDNQLFLILNGEMLLAQKKTAEALKEFDNLHQAYGESTMIALAYANALLRSDDSDDAAQAASILQNQLRRNPDDTRITELLAHAADRAGDPVRAAEAVATNYYQRGGLPQAIEQLQRVLEREDLDYYDRARISAKLDRMRVERMRTMPEPGQQSRN
;
A
#
# COMPACT_ATOMS: atom_id res chain seq x y z
N MET A 1 -28.82 -16.25 -74.71
CA MET A 1 -28.17 -17.54 -74.39
C MET A 1 -28.49 -17.81 -72.96
N THR A 2 -29.51 -18.62 -72.79
CA THR A 2 -30.44 -18.68 -71.68
C THR A 2 -30.76 -20.16 -71.58
N THR A 3 -30.83 -20.74 -70.37
CA THR A 3 -31.85 -21.69 -69.90
C THR A 3 -31.30 -22.54 -68.74
N ILE A 4 -31.84 -22.45 -67.51
CA ILE A 4 -33.03 -23.14 -66.93
C ILE A 4 -32.57 -24.24 -65.94
N THR A 5 -32.91 -24.10 -64.66
CA THR A 5 -33.18 -25.19 -63.69
C THR A 5 -34.51 -25.86 -64.05
N PRO A 6 -34.80 -27.15 -63.77
CA PRO A 6 -35.44 -27.46 -62.47
C PRO A 6 -35.40 -28.93 -61.97
N ASP A 7 -35.83 -29.09 -60.71
CA ASP A 7 -36.71 -30.11 -60.09
C ASP A 7 -36.67 -31.58 -60.52
N SER A 8 -36.70 -32.48 -59.51
CA SER A 8 -37.94 -33.23 -59.22
C SER A 8 -37.84 -34.10 -57.96
N ILE A 9 -38.87 -33.92 -57.13
CA ILE A 9 -39.33 -34.79 -56.04
C ILE A 9 -39.71 -36.14 -56.61
N ASP A 10 -39.41 -37.23 -55.90
CA ASP A 10 -40.13 -38.49 -56.10
C ASP A 10 -40.52 -39.14 -54.77
N ALA A 11 -41.77 -39.58 -54.73
CA ALA A 11 -42.50 -40.02 -53.56
C ALA A 11 -43.01 -41.44 -53.80
N ALA A 12 -42.74 -42.36 -52.88
CA ALA A 12 -43.44 -43.65 -52.74
C ALA A 12 -42.73 -44.43 -51.62
N SER A 13 -43.31 -45.32 -50.82
CA SER A 13 -44.68 -45.73 -50.51
C SER A 13 -44.47 -46.84 -49.47
N ARG A 14 -45.24 -46.85 -48.39
CA ARG A 14 -45.16 -47.88 -47.33
C ARG A 14 -45.59 -49.25 -47.86
N PRO A 15 -45.17 -50.35 -47.19
CA PRO A 15 -46.20 -51.11 -46.48
C PRO A 15 -45.80 -51.65 -45.08
N ARG A 16 -46.84 -51.67 -44.24
CA ARG A 16 -47.05 -52.42 -42.97
C ARG A 16 -46.83 -53.93 -43.21
N ARG A 17 -46.54 -54.84 -42.27
CA ARG A 17 -46.81 -55.00 -40.81
C ARG A 17 -46.14 -56.34 -40.41
N SER A 18 -45.60 -56.49 -39.20
CA SER A 18 -46.10 -57.46 -38.20
C SER A 18 -45.18 -57.66 -36.99
N ARG A 19 -45.73 -57.33 -35.81
CA ARG A 19 -45.64 -58.03 -34.51
C ARG A 19 -44.30 -58.66 -34.11
N ARG A 20 -43.58 -57.99 -33.19
CA ARG A 20 -43.10 -58.59 -31.93
C ARG A 20 -43.17 -57.57 -30.78
N SER A 21 -43.94 -57.95 -29.75
CA SER A 21 -43.86 -57.59 -28.33
C SER A 21 -43.23 -56.25 -27.92
N ARG A 22 -44.08 -55.24 -27.68
CA ARG A 22 -43.78 -54.12 -26.77
C ARG A 22 -44.33 -54.46 -25.38
N ALA A 23 -43.47 -54.97 -24.51
CA ALA A 23 -43.75 -55.16 -23.09
C ALA A 23 -42.44 -54.99 -22.30
N ALA A 24 -41.87 -53.78 -22.30
CA ALA A 24 -40.83 -53.34 -21.36
C ALA A 24 -40.46 -51.85 -21.58
N THR A 25 -41.42 -50.93 -21.59
CA THR A 25 -41.14 -49.48 -21.51
C THR A 25 -42.34 -48.71 -20.95
N TRP A 26 -42.87 -49.16 -19.82
CA TRP A 26 -43.81 -48.40 -18.97
C TRP A 26 -43.67 -48.79 -17.49
N LEU A 27 -42.42 -48.98 -17.03
CA LEU A 27 -42.08 -49.18 -15.60
C LEU A 27 -40.91 -48.27 -15.16
N ALA A 28 -40.89 -47.05 -15.69
CA ALA A 28 -40.02 -45.97 -15.18
C ALA A 28 -40.74 -44.61 -15.18
N ALA A 29 -42.08 -44.61 -15.11
CA ALA A 29 -42.91 -43.41 -15.10
C ALA A 29 -43.86 -43.31 -13.89
N CYS A 30 -43.77 -44.24 -12.92
CA CYS A 30 -44.63 -44.26 -11.72
C CYS A 30 -43.85 -44.38 -10.40
N ALA A 31 -42.59 -43.95 -10.36
CA ALA A 31 -41.79 -43.87 -9.12
C ALA A 31 -41.31 -42.45 -8.78
N VAL A 32 -42.00 -41.41 -9.28
CA VAL A 32 -41.71 -39.99 -8.99
C VAL A 32 -42.74 -39.37 -8.01
N LEU A 33 -43.74 -40.12 -7.55
CA LEU A 33 -44.78 -39.61 -6.67
C LEU A 33 -44.69 -40.27 -5.29
N PHE A 34 -43.75 -39.80 -4.46
CA PHE A 34 -43.84 -39.70 -3.00
C PHE A 34 -42.49 -39.17 -2.46
N GLN A 35 -42.21 -37.89 -2.69
CA GLN A 35 -41.37 -37.14 -1.76
C GLN A 35 -42.28 -36.35 -0.83
N PRO A 36 -42.07 -36.39 0.50
CA PRO A 36 -42.83 -35.56 1.40
C PRO A 36 -42.57 -34.10 1.03
N LEU A 37 -43.65 -33.35 0.75
CA LEU A 37 -43.58 -31.89 0.74
C LEU A 37 -43.20 -31.45 2.15
N VAL A 38 -41.90 -31.26 2.38
CA VAL A 38 -41.45 -30.37 3.43
C VAL A 38 -41.81 -28.98 2.93
N LEU A 39 -42.91 -28.43 3.44
CA LEU A 39 -43.17 -27.00 3.32
C LEU A 39 -41.89 -26.30 3.79
N PRO A 40 -41.26 -25.40 3.00
CA PRO A 40 -40.30 -24.50 3.60
C PRO A 40 -41.06 -23.78 4.71
N ALA A 41 -40.62 -23.97 5.95
CA ALA A 41 -41.07 -23.15 7.05
C ALA A 41 -40.98 -21.71 6.55
N GLN A 42 -42.07 -20.96 6.66
CA GLN A 42 -42.05 -19.51 6.44
C GLN A 42 -40.75 -18.99 7.01
N GLU A 43 -39.84 -18.53 6.14
CA GLU A 43 -38.69 -17.78 6.59
C GLU A 43 -39.27 -16.69 7.47
N GLY A 44 -39.04 -16.82 8.78
CA GLY A 44 -39.34 -15.77 9.71
C GLY A 44 -38.73 -14.52 9.11
N VAL A 45 -39.57 -13.49 8.94
CA VAL A 45 -39.17 -12.17 8.47
C VAL A 45 -37.79 -11.91 9.04
N ARG A 46 -36.75 -11.99 8.20
CA ARG A 46 -35.40 -11.58 8.58
C ARG A 46 -35.52 -10.09 8.77
N LEU A 47 -35.75 -9.71 10.03
CA LEU A 47 -35.63 -8.33 10.45
C LEU A 47 -34.28 -7.85 9.91
N PRO A 48 -34.22 -6.68 9.26
CA PRO A 48 -32.95 -6.09 8.88
C PRO A 48 -32.02 -6.14 10.09
N ASP A 49 -30.82 -6.70 9.91
CA ASP A 49 -29.79 -6.63 10.94
C ASP A 49 -29.46 -5.15 11.12
N LEU A 50 -29.99 -4.54 12.18
CA LEU A 50 -29.74 -3.15 12.54
C LEU A 50 -28.47 -3.02 13.39
N GLY A 51 -27.57 -4.01 13.35
CA GLY A 51 -26.48 -4.12 14.31
C GLY A 51 -25.20 -4.84 13.85
N SER A 52 -24.97 -5.09 12.56
CA SER A 52 -23.60 -5.39 12.12
C SER A 52 -22.83 -4.07 12.13
N SER A 53 -21.94 -3.89 13.12
CA SER A 53 -20.88 -2.89 13.06
C SER A 53 -20.23 -2.98 11.68
N GLY A 54 -20.41 -1.95 10.84
CA GLY A 54 -20.06 -1.96 9.42
C GLY A 54 -18.55 -2.06 9.19
N GLU A 55 -17.97 -3.20 9.53
CA GLU A 55 -16.58 -3.56 9.35
C GLU A 55 -16.49 -4.63 8.26
N VAL A 56 -15.63 -4.37 7.28
CA VAL A 56 -15.42 -5.24 6.11
C VAL A 56 -14.82 -6.59 6.51
N LEU A 57 -14.02 -6.61 7.59
CA LEU A 57 -13.26 -7.77 8.05
C LEU A 57 -13.64 -8.12 9.49
N PRO A 58 -13.58 -9.40 9.88
CA PRO A 58 -13.65 -9.80 11.29
C PRO A 58 -12.57 -9.08 12.13
N PRO A 59 -12.79 -8.80 13.43
CA PRO A 59 -11.85 -8.02 14.24
C PRO A 59 -10.40 -8.54 14.25
N ASP A 60 -10.20 -9.85 14.31
CA ASP A 60 -8.87 -10.46 14.28
C ASP A 60 -8.17 -10.23 12.93
N GLU A 61 -8.90 -10.36 11.82
CA GLU A 61 -8.38 -10.10 10.46
C GLU A 61 -8.16 -8.61 10.23
N ALA A 62 -9.07 -7.75 10.70
CA ALA A 62 -8.92 -6.29 10.62
C ALA A 62 -7.65 -5.83 11.34
N ARG A 63 -7.32 -6.44 12.49
CA ARG A 63 -6.11 -6.14 13.25
C ARG A 63 -4.82 -6.53 12.51
N THR A 64 -4.80 -7.64 11.78
CA THR A 64 -3.59 -8.10 11.06
C THR A 64 -3.48 -7.48 9.67
N PHE A 65 -4.61 -7.03 9.09
CA PHE A 65 -4.73 -6.60 7.70
C PHE A 65 -3.67 -5.59 7.25
N PRO A 66 -3.36 -4.49 7.99
CA PRO A 66 -2.38 -3.52 7.52
C PRO A 66 -0.99 -4.13 7.29
N ASN A 67 -0.62 -5.06 8.17
CA ASN A 67 0.64 -5.76 8.10
C ASN A 67 0.63 -6.85 7.03
N ASP A 68 -0.46 -7.60 6.88
CA ASP A 68 -0.62 -8.57 5.82
C ASP A 68 -0.58 -7.90 4.44
N PHE A 69 -1.23 -6.74 4.29
CA PHE A 69 -1.15 -5.90 3.10
C PHE A 69 0.29 -5.47 2.81
N ARG A 70 0.98 -4.88 3.80
CA ARG A 70 2.37 -4.45 3.66
C ARG A 70 3.28 -5.60 3.24
N ASN A 71 3.18 -6.74 3.92
CA ASN A 71 4.01 -7.93 3.66
C ASN A 71 3.75 -8.49 2.27
N TYR A 72 2.48 -8.57 1.87
CA TYR A 72 2.11 -9.03 0.55
C TYR A 72 2.68 -8.10 -0.52
N MET A 73 2.52 -6.77 -0.38
CA MET A 73 3.04 -5.78 -1.34
C MET A 73 4.58 -5.77 -1.40
N SER A 74 5.27 -5.88 -0.27
CA SER A 74 6.74 -5.99 -0.22
C SER A 74 7.21 -7.30 -0.89
N ALA A 75 6.56 -8.43 -0.61
CA ALA A 75 6.87 -9.71 -1.25
C ALA A 75 6.66 -9.72 -2.77
N GLN A 76 5.73 -8.88 -3.27
CA GLN A 76 5.54 -8.66 -4.70
C GLN A 76 6.52 -7.62 -5.31
N GLY A 77 7.44 -7.05 -4.52
CA GLY A 77 8.35 -5.98 -4.96
C GLY A 77 7.65 -4.66 -5.28
N MET A 78 6.41 -4.48 -4.80
CA MET A 78 5.56 -3.33 -5.09
C MET A 78 5.63 -2.25 -4.01
N LEU A 79 6.34 -2.46 -2.91
CA LEU A 79 6.41 -1.47 -1.84
C LEU A 79 7.65 -0.57 -2.00
N VAL A 80 7.50 0.74 -1.85
CA VAL A 80 8.66 1.63 -1.72
C VAL A 80 9.20 1.52 -0.30
N GLU A 81 10.39 0.97 -0.13
CA GLU A 81 10.97 0.76 1.21
C GLU A 81 11.89 1.89 1.67
N ASP A 82 12.10 2.90 0.81
CA ASP A 82 12.92 4.06 1.13
C ASP A 82 12.33 4.84 2.33
N PRO A 83 13.10 5.01 3.43
CA PRO A 83 12.60 5.58 4.66
C PRO A 83 12.27 7.07 4.54
N ILE A 84 12.99 7.82 3.70
CA ILE A 84 12.74 9.25 3.49
C ILE A 84 11.38 9.42 2.80
N ILE A 85 11.14 8.64 1.73
CA ILE A 85 9.87 8.68 1.00
C ILE A 85 8.71 8.27 1.91
N GLN A 86 8.85 7.13 2.62
CA GLN A 86 7.75 6.64 3.45
C GLN A 86 7.47 7.54 4.65
N SER A 87 8.49 8.09 5.32
CA SER A 87 8.28 9.04 6.43
C SER A 87 7.53 10.28 5.96
N TYR A 88 7.90 10.85 4.81
CA TYR A 88 7.24 12.05 4.28
C TYR A 88 5.72 11.85 4.09
N PHE A 89 5.32 10.78 3.40
CA PHE A 89 3.89 10.52 3.15
C PHE A 89 3.15 10.04 4.39
N THR A 90 3.84 9.37 5.33
CA THR A 90 3.26 9.02 6.64
C THR A 90 2.97 10.27 7.47
N GLU A 91 3.91 11.21 7.53
CA GLU A 91 3.74 12.48 8.24
C GLU A 91 2.65 13.35 7.59
N MET A 92 2.60 13.41 6.26
CA MET A 92 1.51 14.06 5.52
C MET A 92 0.16 13.45 5.89
N GLY A 93 0.04 12.12 5.86
CA GLY A 93 -1.16 11.40 6.21
C GLY A 93 -1.60 11.65 7.64
N TYR A 94 -0.72 11.50 8.63
CA TYR A 94 -1.06 11.76 10.03
C TYR A 94 -1.39 13.24 10.29
N ARG A 95 -0.71 14.19 9.63
CA ARG A 95 -1.10 15.60 9.71
C ARG A 95 -2.57 15.78 9.31
N LEU A 96 -3.01 15.15 8.22
CA LEU A 96 -4.41 15.20 7.79
C LEU A 96 -5.35 14.48 8.77
N VAL A 97 -4.99 13.27 9.24
CA VAL A 97 -5.78 12.48 10.20
C VAL A 97 -6.05 13.25 11.49
N MET A 98 -5.06 13.99 12.00
CA MET A 98 -5.20 14.82 13.20
C MET A 98 -6.27 15.92 13.07
N HIS A 99 -6.68 16.27 11.87
CA HIS A 99 -7.77 17.22 11.61
C HIS A 99 -9.09 16.58 11.17
N SER A 100 -9.13 15.24 11.11
CA SER A 100 -10.30 14.44 10.72
C SER A 100 -11.19 14.03 11.87
N SER A 101 -12.34 13.40 11.56
CA SER A 101 -13.19 12.72 12.54
C SER A 101 -12.60 11.38 13.00
N GLY A 102 -11.64 10.81 12.27
CA GLY A 102 -11.01 9.52 12.53
C GLY A 102 -9.76 9.57 13.40
N ARG A 103 -9.60 10.57 14.28
CA ARG A 103 -8.39 10.73 15.11
C ARG A 103 -8.05 9.53 16.00
N SER A 104 -9.06 8.73 16.35
CA SER A 104 -8.92 7.54 17.17
C SER A 104 -8.84 6.25 16.36
N GLN A 105 -8.88 6.33 15.03
CA GLN A 105 -8.69 5.18 14.15
C GLN A 105 -7.20 5.07 13.80
N ASP A 106 -6.71 3.84 13.70
CA ASP A 106 -5.36 3.58 13.22
C ASP A 106 -5.32 3.74 11.70
N PHE A 107 -4.32 4.45 11.21
CA PHE A 107 -4.07 4.66 9.77
C PHE A 107 -2.69 4.15 9.39
N HIS A 108 -2.57 3.60 8.19
CA HIS A 108 -1.32 3.06 7.67
C HIS A 108 -1.11 3.56 6.24
N PHE A 109 -0.11 4.43 6.06
CA PHE A 109 0.20 5.03 4.77
C PHE A 109 1.32 4.28 4.06
N HIS A 110 1.12 3.95 2.78
CA HIS A 110 2.09 3.22 1.99
C HIS A 110 2.26 3.81 0.58
N VAL A 111 3.50 4.04 0.17
CA VAL A 111 3.82 4.29 -1.24
C VAL A 111 4.14 2.97 -1.96
N LEU A 112 3.49 2.76 -3.10
CA LEU A 112 3.66 1.59 -3.95
C LEU A 112 4.50 1.94 -5.19
N LYS A 113 5.44 1.06 -5.55
CA LYS A 113 6.31 1.09 -6.73
C LYS A 113 5.53 0.73 -8.02
N VAL A 114 4.44 1.46 -8.27
CA VAL A 114 3.53 1.23 -9.39
C VAL A 114 3.48 2.50 -10.24
N PRO A 115 3.73 2.42 -11.57
CA PRO A 115 3.82 3.59 -12.44
C PRO A 115 2.46 4.23 -12.80
N GLY A 116 1.35 3.53 -12.56
CA GLY A 116 0.01 4.05 -12.82
C GLY A 116 -0.39 5.16 -11.84
N ILE A 117 -1.19 6.12 -12.28
CA ILE A 117 -1.79 7.14 -11.40
C ILE A 117 -2.98 6.50 -10.67
N ASN A 118 -2.77 6.15 -9.40
CA ASN A 118 -3.81 5.65 -8.51
C ASN A 118 -3.47 5.94 -7.04
N ALA A 119 -4.50 5.94 -6.20
CA ALA A 119 -4.45 5.85 -4.74
C ALA A 119 -5.75 5.18 -4.28
N PHE A 120 -5.73 4.56 -3.10
CA PHE A 120 -6.92 3.92 -2.57
C PHE A 120 -6.87 3.79 -1.05
N ALA A 121 -8.05 3.72 -0.45
CA ALA A 121 -8.28 3.22 0.90
C ALA A 121 -8.67 1.74 0.90
N ALA A 122 -8.10 0.98 1.82
CA ALA A 122 -8.43 -0.41 2.09
C ALA A 122 -8.88 -0.58 3.56
N PRO A 123 -9.40 -1.76 3.96
CA PRO A 123 -9.83 -2.00 5.34
C PRO A 123 -8.73 -1.69 6.37
N ALA A 124 -9.15 -1.50 7.62
CA ALA A 124 -8.26 -1.21 8.75
C ALA A 124 -7.35 0.02 8.55
N GLY A 125 -7.88 1.07 7.91
CA GLY A 125 -7.21 2.37 7.79
C GLY A 125 -5.98 2.39 6.87
N VAL A 126 -5.80 1.36 6.04
CA VAL A 126 -4.73 1.33 5.04
C VAL A 126 -5.04 2.33 3.92
N VAL A 127 -4.11 3.24 3.66
CA VAL A 127 -4.15 4.19 2.54
C VAL A 127 -2.88 4.01 1.72
N ALA A 128 -3.02 3.68 0.44
CA ALA A 128 -1.90 3.42 -0.44
C ALA A 128 -1.88 4.39 -1.64
N LEU A 129 -0.69 4.87 -1.98
CA LEU A 129 -0.44 5.78 -3.10
C LEU A 129 0.49 5.13 -4.11
N ASN A 130 0.15 5.20 -5.40
CA ASN A 130 1.10 4.79 -6.43
C ASN A 130 2.16 5.86 -6.67
N ALA A 131 3.37 5.41 -6.95
CA ALA A 131 4.45 6.27 -7.36
C ALA A 131 4.09 7.10 -8.61
N GLY A 132 3.35 6.53 -9.56
CA GLY A 132 2.85 7.26 -10.73
C GLY A 132 2.02 8.49 -10.38
N LEU A 133 1.19 8.41 -9.34
CA LEU A 133 0.40 9.55 -8.85
C LEU A 133 1.30 10.66 -8.30
N ILE A 134 2.24 10.30 -7.43
CA ILE A 134 3.18 11.24 -6.81
C ILE A 134 4.06 11.91 -7.87
N LEU A 135 4.52 11.15 -8.88
CA LEU A 135 5.35 11.65 -9.96
C LEU A 135 4.60 12.51 -10.99
N ALA A 136 3.27 12.40 -11.04
CA ALA A 136 2.41 13.21 -11.89
C ALA A 136 1.97 14.52 -11.21
N ALA A 137 1.85 14.52 -9.88
CA ALA A 137 1.46 15.70 -9.11
C ALA A 137 2.46 16.86 -9.25
N GLU A 138 1.94 18.09 -9.29
CA GLU A 138 2.77 19.31 -9.43
C GLU A 138 3.14 19.93 -8.08
N SER A 139 2.52 19.51 -6.98
CA SER A 139 2.81 20.00 -5.63
C SER A 139 2.46 19.00 -4.54
N ALA A 140 2.95 19.25 -3.33
CA ALA A 140 2.54 18.52 -2.13
C ALA A 140 1.04 18.66 -1.85
N ASP A 141 0.47 19.84 -2.14
CA ASP A 141 -0.94 20.15 -1.93
C ASP A 141 -1.85 19.27 -2.80
N GLU A 142 -1.43 18.97 -4.04
CA GLU A 142 -2.13 18.03 -4.92
C GLU A 142 -2.18 16.61 -4.33
N VAL A 143 -1.03 16.09 -3.86
CA VAL A 143 -0.97 14.75 -3.26
C VAL A 143 -1.74 14.72 -1.94
N ALA A 144 -1.59 15.74 -1.10
CA ALA A 144 -2.36 15.88 0.13
C ALA A 144 -3.86 15.89 -0.16
N GLY A 145 -4.30 16.49 -1.26
CA GLY A 145 -5.70 16.48 -1.71
C GLY A 145 -6.22 15.07 -1.96
N VAL A 146 -5.43 14.23 -2.62
CA VAL A 146 -5.76 12.81 -2.82
C VAL A 146 -5.75 12.06 -1.48
N VAL A 147 -4.74 12.26 -0.64
CA VAL A 147 -4.66 11.59 0.68
C VAL A 147 -5.86 11.97 1.55
N ALA A 148 -6.27 13.24 1.55
CA ALA A 148 -7.42 13.73 2.29
C ALA A 148 -8.73 13.13 1.78
N HIS A 149 -8.84 12.91 0.46
CA HIS A 149 -9.95 12.19 -0.17
C HIS A 149 -10.02 10.73 0.32
N GLU A 150 -8.90 10.01 0.29
CA GLU A 150 -8.84 8.61 0.75
C GLU A 150 -9.10 8.48 2.26
N ILE A 151 -8.57 9.39 3.08
CA ILE A 151 -8.90 9.45 4.51
C ILE A 151 -10.40 9.64 4.69
N SER A 152 -11.04 10.48 3.88
CA SER A 152 -12.49 10.70 3.94
C SER A 152 -13.28 9.43 3.58
N HIS A 153 -12.80 8.61 2.64
CA HIS A 153 -13.41 7.30 2.38
C HIS A 153 -13.35 6.36 3.59
N VAL A 154 -12.22 6.34 4.31
CA VAL A 154 -12.05 5.57 5.54
C VAL A 154 -12.98 6.09 6.63
N THR A 155 -12.92 7.39 6.96
CA THR A 155 -13.66 7.94 8.10
C THR A 155 -15.17 7.90 7.89
N GLN A 156 -15.64 7.92 6.65
CA GLN A 156 -17.05 7.80 6.31
C GLN A 156 -17.48 6.34 6.06
N ASN A 157 -16.63 5.35 6.31
CA ASN A 157 -16.90 3.92 6.11
C ASN A 157 -17.47 3.62 4.70
N HIS A 158 -17.01 4.34 3.67
CA HIS A 158 -17.55 4.17 2.31
C HIS A 158 -17.32 2.76 1.78
N LEU A 159 -16.19 2.15 2.13
CA LEU A 159 -15.84 0.79 1.72
C LEU A 159 -16.78 -0.24 2.36
N SER A 160 -16.98 -0.15 3.68
CA SER A 160 -17.89 -1.05 4.39
C SER A 160 -19.31 -0.96 3.88
N ARG A 161 -19.84 0.27 3.72
CA ARG A 161 -21.19 0.50 3.19
C ARG A 161 -21.37 -0.06 1.78
N GLY A 162 -20.32 -0.02 0.94
CA GLY A 162 -20.36 -0.59 -0.40
C GLY A 162 -20.24 -2.12 -0.43
N LEU A 163 -19.45 -2.70 0.48
CA LEU A 163 -19.25 -4.15 0.56
C LEU A 163 -20.33 -4.88 1.34
N GLU A 164 -21.08 -4.22 2.22
CA GLU A 164 -22.27 -4.82 2.87
C GLU A 164 -23.32 -5.29 1.84
N GLU A 165 -23.34 -4.68 0.64
CA GLU A 165 -24.19 -5.09 -0.48
C GLU A 165 -23.62 -6.28 -1.29
N GLN A 166 -22.33 -6.62 -1.11
CA GLN A 166 -21.64 -7.74 -1.75
C GLN A 166 -21.33 -8.86 -0.73
N GLN A 167 -21.24 -10.11 -1.18
CA GLN A 167 -20.91 -11.22 -0.28
C GLN A 167 -19.50 -11.05 0.31
N ARG A 168 -19.30 -11.53 1.55
CA ARG A 168 -17.99 -11.50 2.24
C ARG A 168 -16.90 -12.15 1.37
N VAL A 169 -15.81 -11.41 1.12
CA VAL A 169 -14.61 -11.88 0.41
C VAL A 169 -13.59 -12.33 1.46
N SER A 170 -12.91 -13.46 1.23
CA SER A 170 -11.87 -13.92 2.16
C SER A 170 -10.61 -13.05 2.06
N LEU A 171 -9.86 -12.92 3.16
CA LEU A 171 -8.65 -12.10 3.22
C LEU A 171 -7.61 -12.39 2.11
N PRO A 172 -7.26 -13.67 1.79
CA PRO A 172 -6.33 -13.94 0.70
C PRO A 172 -6.84 -13.47 -0.67
N VAL A 173 -8.14 -13.60 -0.91
CA VAL A 173 -8.77 -13.12 -2.15
C VAL A 173 -8.76 -11.60 -2.19
N MET A 174 -9.04 -10.91 -1.07
CA MET A 174 -8.98 -9.46 -0.96
C MET A 174 -7.56 -8.93 -1.28
N LEU A 175 -6.52 -9.49 -0.66
CA LEU A 175 -5.13 -9.08 -0.88
C LEU A 175 -4.70 -9.32 -2.34
N ALA A 176 -4.99 -10.49 -2.89
CA ALA A 176 -4.71 -10.81 -4.28
C ALA A 176 -5.42 -9.83 -5.23
N THR A 177 -6.69 -9.54 -4.93
CA THR A 177 -7.51 -8.61 -5.69
C THR A 177 -6.95 -7.19 -5.70
N LEU A 178 -6.56 -6.66 -4.54
CA LEU A 178 -5.91 -5.35 -4.44
C LEU A 178 -4.63 -5.34 -5.27
N GLY A 179 -3.79 -6.38 -5.15
CA GLY A 179 -2.58 -6.51 -5.99
C GLY A 179 -2.87 -6.51 -7.50
N LEU A 180 -3.92 -7.21 -7.95
CA LEU A 180 -4.31 -7.26 -9.36
C LEU A 180 -4.80 -5.92 -9.89
N VAL A 181 -5.61 -5.18 -9.12
CA VAL A 181 -6.08 -3.85 -9.49
C VAL A 181 -4.86 -2.94 -9.72
N MET A 182 -3.90 -2.94 -8.79
CA MET A 182 -2.69 -2.13 -8.88
C MET A 182 -1.80 -2.46 -10.09
N VAL A 183 -1.75 -3.73 -10.51
CA VAL A 183 -0.96 -4.17 -11.68
C VAL A 183 -1.75 -4.06 -12.98
N GLY A 184 -3.06 -3.86 -12.94
CA GLY A 184 -3.92 -3.80 -14.12
C GLY A 184 -3.53 -2.70 -15.12
N GLY A 185 -2.79 -1.67 -14.68
CA GLY A 185 -2.16 -0.67 -15.55
C GLY A 185 -0.85 -1.10 -16.24
N MET A 186 -0.20 -2.18 -15.79
CA MET A 186 1.07 -2.71 -16.33
C MET A 186 0.89 -3.72 -17.48
N ALA A 187 -0.34 -4.00 -17.91
CA ALA A 187 -0.63 -4.99 -18.96
C ALA A 187 0.08 -4.72 -20.30
N GLY A 188 0.60 -3.51 -20.53
CA GLY A 188 1.41 -3.18 -21.70
C GLY A 188 2.85 -3.74 -21.69
N ASN A 189 3.39 -4.12 -20.52
CA ASN A 189 4.80 -4.52 -20.34
C ASN A 189 4.98 -5.94 -19.78
N LEU A 190 3.89 -6.69 -19.57
CA LEU A 190 3.94 -8.07 -19.07
C LEU A 190 4.08 -9.08 -20.22
N ASP A 191 4.83 -10.16 -19.98
CA ASP A 191 4.92 -11.28 -20.93
C ASP A 191 3.51 -11.84 -21.20
N VAL A 192 3.19 -12.15 -22.46
CA VAL A 192 1.86 -12.55 -22.94
C VAL A 192 1.31 -13.75 -22.17
N ASN A 193 2.19 -14.67 -21.73
CA ASN A 193 1.78 -15.85 -20.96
C ASN A 193 1.40 -15.50 -19.51
N THR A 194 2.14 -14.58 -18.87
CA THR A 194 1.78 -14.06 -17.54
C THR A 194 0.52 -13.19 -17.58
N ALA A 195 0.39 -12.34 -18.61
CA ALA A 195 -0.79 -11.52 -18.83
C ALA A 195 -2.03 -12.40 -19.07
N GLN A 196 -1.93 -13.47 -19.87
CA GLN A 196 -3.06 -14.40 -20.09
C GLN A 196 -3.43 -15.19 -18.83
N GLY A 197 -2.48 -15.63 -18.01
CA GLY A 197 -2.76 -16.29 -16.73
C GLY A 197 -3.46 -15.35 -15.72
N LEU A 198 -2.98 -14.11 -15.64
CA LEU A 198 -3.56 -13.04 -14.80
C LEU A 198 -4.94 -12.60 -15.28
N LEU A 199 -5.17 -12.49 -16.60
CA LEU A 199 -6.46 -12.10 -17.18
C LEU A 199 -7.49 -13.25 -17.13
N ALA A 200 -7.07 -14.50 -17.29
CA ALA A 200 -7.97 -15.65 -17.21
C ALA A 200 -8.44 -15.95 -15.78
N ALA A 201 -7.57 -15.77 -14.78
CA ALA A 201 -7.95 -15.89 -13.37
C ALA A 201 -8.58 -14.59 -12.80
N GLY A 202 -8.17 -13.43 -13.33
CA GLY A 202 -8.48 -12.12 -12.77
C GLY A 202 -9.59 -11.33 -13.45
N SER A 203 -10.02 -11.64 -14.68
CA SER A 203 -11.01 -10.77 -15.38
C SER A 203 -12.37 -10.69 -14.69
N GLY A 204 -12.87 -11.81 -14.14
CA GLY A 204 -14.10 -11.82 -13.34
C GLY A 204 -13.91 -11.22 -11.95
N LEU A 205 -12.80 -11.54 -11.28
CA LEU A 205 -12.49 -11.04 -9.94
C LEU A 205 -12.16 -9.54 -9.95
N ALA A 206 -11.36 -9.05 -10.90
CA ALA A 206 -10.96 -7.65 -11.03
C ALA A 206 -12.12 -6.72 -11.44
N GLN A 207 -13.09 -7.20 -12.24
CA GLN A 207 -14.33 -6.45 -12.50
C GLN A 207 -15.25 -6.42 -11.27
N GLN A 208 -15.36 -7.54 -10.54
CA GLN A 208 -16.13 -7.61 -9.30
C GLN A 208 -15.49 -6.81 -8.16
N ALA A 209 -14.16 -6.68 -8.19
CA ALA A 209 -13.30 -6.01 -7.22
C ALA A 209 -13.19 -4.51 -7.37
N GLN A 210 -13.69 -3.95 -8.47
CA GLN A 210 -13.73 -2.51 -8.60
C GLN A 210 -14.69 -1.97 -7.53
N ILE A 211 -14.09 -1.44 -6.46
CA ILE A 211 -14.79 -0.64 -5.46
C ILE A 211 -15.25 0.61 -6.20
N ASN A 212 -16.49 0.57 -6.69
CA ASN A 212 -17.11 1.68 -7.38
C ASN A 212 -17.85 2.51 -6.35
N TYR A 213 -17.20 3.58 -5.88
CA TYR A 213 -17.88 4.52 -5.00
C TYR A 213 -19.02 5.21 -5.73
N THR A 214 -20.15 5.36 -5.03
CA THR A 214 -21.29 6.09 -5.60
C THR A 214 -20.92 7.56 -5.81
N ARG A 215 -21.61 8.25 -6.72
CA ARG A 215 -21.44 9.71 -6.89
C ARG A 215 -21.66 10.49 -5.59
N GLN A 216 -22.49 9.97 -4.68
CA GLN A 216 -22.72 10.59 -3.37
C GLN A 216 -21.51 10.42 -2.46
N ASN A 217 -20.91 9.22 -2.42
CA ASN A 217 -19.69 8.95 -1.66
C ASN A 217 -18.54 9.86 -2.12
N GLU A 218 -18.37 10.01 -3.44
CA GLU A 218 -17.34 10.87 -4.02
C GLU A 218 -17.55 12.35 -3.64
N ALA A 219 -18.78 12.87 -3.75
CA ALA A 219 -19.06 14.25 -3.36
C ALA A 219 -18.91 14.48 -1.85
N GLU A 220 -19.22 13.48 -1.02
CA GLU A 220 -18.99 13.51 0.43
C GLU A 220 -17.49 13.52 0.76
N ALA A 221 -16.71 12.65 0.10
CA ALA A 221 -15.26 12.59 0.28
C ALA A 221 -14.56 13.87 -0.19
N ASP A 222 -14.95 14.45 -1.34
CA ASP A 222 -14.42 15.72 -1.84
C ASP A 222 -14.64 16.85 -0.81
N ARG A 223 -15.85 16.93 -0.24
CA ARG A 223 -16.26 17.94 0.75
C ARG A 223 -15.43 17.87 2.02
N ILE A 224 -15.30 16.68 2.57
CA ILE A 224 -14.57 16.45 3.80
C ILE A 224 -13.07 16.64 3.53
N GLY A 225 -12.54 16.08 2.45
CA GLY A 225 -11.14 16.19 2.06
C GLY A 225 -10.68 17.64 1.92
N ILE A 226 -11.44 18.50 1.22
CA ILE A 226 -11.10 19.93 1.08
C ILE A 226 -11.10 20.64 2.44
N GLN A 227 -12.04 20.29 3.33
CA GLN A 227 -12.04 20.81 4.69
C GLN A 227 -10.82 20.34 5.49
N LEU A 228 -10.36 19.10 5.30
CA LEU A 228 -9.17 18.56 5.94
C LEU A 228 -7.91 19.30 5.47
N LEU A 229 -7.78 19.55 4.16
CA LEU A 229 -6.66 20.33 3.62
C LEU A 229 -6.54 21.69 4.31
N ALA A 230 -7.65 22.43 4.34
CA ALA A 230 -7.70 23.75 4.96
C ALA A 230 -7.31 23.72 6.45
N ARG A 231 -7.78 22.72 7.19
CA ARG A 231 -7.48 22.57 8.62
C ARG A 231 -6.03 22.13 8.90
N ALA A 232 -5.47 21.33 8.01
CA ALA A 232 -4.11 20.80 8.11
C ALA A 232 -3.03 21.76 7.57
N GLY A 233 -3.43 22.93 7.04
CA GLY A 233 -2.52 23.96 6.53
C GLY A 233 -2.03 23.71 5.10
N TYR A 234 -2.66 22.81 4.35
CA TYR A 234 -2.45 22.64 2.91
C TYR A 234 -3.34 23.61 2.11
N ASP A 235 -2.98 23.85 0.85
CA ASP A 235 -3.84 24.63 -0.05
C ASP A 235 -5.15 23.87 -0.34
N PRO A 236 -6.33 24.41 0.02
CA PRO A 236 -7.61 23.79 -0.27
C PRO A 236 -7.87 23.60 -1.77
N THR A 237 -7.16 24.32 -2.67
CA THR A 237 -7.27 24.10 -4.12
C THR A 237 -6.56 22.84 -4.59
N GLY A 238 -5.65 22.26 -3.79
CA GLY A 238 -4.80 21.13 -4.19
C GLY A 238 -5.57 19.95 -4.78
N MET A 239 -6.72 19.60 -4.21
CA MET A 239 -7.59 18.54 -4.77
C MET A 239 -8.10 18.90 -6.17
N ALA A 240 -8.58 20.13 -6.37
CA ALA A 240 -9.06 20.59 -7.66
C ALA A 240 -7.93 20.74 -8.70
N ASP A 241 -6.72 21.05 -8.24
CA ASP A 241 -5.52 21.15 -9.06
C ASP A 241 -5.07 19.77 -9.53
N PHE A 242 -5.09 18.78 -8.64
CA PHE A 242 -4.83 17.39 -9.00
C PHE A 242 -5.83 16.85 -10.04
N PHE A 243 -7.12 17.20 -9.94
CA PHE A 243 -8.09 16.87 -10.99
C PHE A 243 -7.72 17.48 -12.36
N ASN A 244 -7.09 18.67 -12.38
CA ASN A 244 -6.57 19.24 -13.63
C ASN A 244 -5.34 18.46 -14.12
N THR A 245 -4.46 18.02 -13.21
CA THR A 245 -3.32 17.14 -13.49
C THR A 245 -3.78 15.85 -14.16
N LEU A 246 -4.80 15.18 -13.63
CA LEU A 246 -5.42 13.99 -14.25
C LEU A 246 -5.94 14.29 -15.65
N ASN A 247 -6.66 15.40 -15.84
CA ASN A 247 -7.18 15.80 -17.14
C ASN A 247 -6.07 16.10 -18.16
N ARG A 248 -4.95 16.71 -17.74
CA ARG A 248 -3.77 16.91 -18.60
C ARG A 248 -3.15 15.57 -18.98
N TRP A 249 -3.00 14.67 -18.01
CA TRP A 249 -2.44 13.33 -18.24
C TRP A 249 -3.25 12.54 -19.26
N VAL A 250 -4.59 12.47 -19.11
CA VAL A 250 -5.51 11.79 -20.04
C VAL A 250 -5.34 12.32 -21.47
N ARG A 251 -5.26 13.64 -21.64
CA ARG A 251 -5.08 14.27 -22.96
C ARG A 251 -3.71 13.95 -23.57
N SER A 252 -2.67 13.84 -22.74
CA SER A 252 -1.29 13.62 -23.20
C SER A 252 -1.00 12.19 -23.62
N GLN A 253 -1.58 11.20 -22.93
CA GLN A 253 -1.23 9.79 -23.15
C GLN A 253 -2.06 9.12 -24.24
N GLY A 254 -3.24 9.66 -24.60
CA GLY A 254 -4.17 9.03 -25.56
C GLY A 254 -4.71 7.65 -25.12
N ALA A 255 -4.17 7.08 -24.05
CA ALA A 255 -4.66 5.94 -23.32
C ALA A 255 -5.95 6.33 -22.57
N GLY A 256 -6.84 5.37 -22.37
CA GLY A 256 -8.09 5.57 -21.63
C GLY A 256 -7.89 6.16 -20.22
N PRO A 257 -8.98 6.48 -19.51
CA PRO A 257 -8.89 7.15 -18.21
C PRO A 257 -7.94 6.41 -17.24
N PRO A 258 -7.10 7.15 -16.46
CA PRO A 258 -6.27 6.60 -15.40
C PRO A 258 -7.06 5.66 -14.51
N GLU A 259 -6.36 4.70 -13.90
CA GLU A 259 -6.97 3.73 -13.00
C GLU A 259 -7.73 4.40 -11.85
N TYR A 260 -7.18 5.49 -11.29
CA TYR A 260 -7.87 6.33 -10.30
C TYR A 260 -9.27 6.76 -10.74
N LEU A 261 -9.45 7.12 -12.01
CA LEU A 261 -10.75 7.56 -12.54
C LEU A 261 -11.74 6.42 -12.77
N ARG A 262 -11.30 5.16 -12.68
CA ARG A 262 -12.18 3.99 -12.77
C ARG A 262 -12.91 3.76 -11.44
N THR A 263 -12.22 3.92 -10.33
CA THR A 263 -12.78 3.82 -8.96
C THR A 263 -13.37 5.14 -8.47
N HIS A 264 -12.81 6.28 -8.93
CA HIS A 264 -13.26 7.64 -8.59
C HIS A 264 -13.67 8.44 -9.84
N PRO A 265 -14.87 8.23 -10.39
CA PRO A 265 -15.30 8.89 -11.63
C PRO A 265 -15.29 10.42 -11.52
N LEU A 266 -14.37 11.07 -12.22
CA LEU A 266 -14.26 12.53 -12.23
C LEU A 266 -15.26 13.15 -13.22
N THR A 267 -16.14 14.01 -12.71
CA THR A 267 -17.10 14.77 -13.53
C THR A 267 -16.75 16.27 -13.53
N VAL A 268 -17.24 16.99 -14.55
CA VAL A 268 -17.11 18.46 -14.60
C VAL A 268 -17.74 19.12 -13.37
N SER A 269 -18.83 18.55 -12.85
CA SER A 269 -19.49 19.06 -11.64
C SER A 269 -18.63 18.91 -10.39
N ARG A 270 -17.89 17.79 -10.23
CA ARG A 270 -16.97 17.60 -9.10
C ARG A 270 -15.82 18.61 -9.12
N VAL A 271 -15.22 18.83 -10.30
CA VAL A 271 -14.14 19.83 -10.45
C VAL A 271 -14.66 21.24 -10.11
N ALA A 272 -15.85 21.60 -10.58
CA ALA A 272 -16.47 22.89 -10.27
C ALA A 272 -16.77 23.03 -8.77
N GLU A 273 -17.39 22.02 -8.17
CA GLU A 273 -17.72 22.01 -6.74
C GLU A 273 -16.46 22.06 -5.86
N ALA A 274 -15.41 21.31 -6.21
CA ALA A 274 -14.15 21.33 -5.49
C ALA A 274 -13.54 22.74 -5.47
N ARG A 275 -13.53 23.43 -6.62
CA ARG A 275 -13.07 24.83 -6.71
C ARG A 275 -13.96 25.80 -5.93
N ASP A 276 -15.28 25.65 -6.03
CA ASP A 276 -16.23 26.48 -5.29
C ASP A 276 -16.04 26.34 -3.77
N ARG A 277 -15.76 25.13 -3.29
CA ARG A 277 -15.50 24.86 -1.88
C ARG A 277 -14.15 25.37 -1.43
N ALA A 278 -13.10 25.12 -2.20
CA ALA A 278 -11.76 25.63 -1.89
C ALA A 278 -11.77 27.14 -1.64
N ARG A 279 -12.53 27.90 -2.45
CA ARG A 279 -12.72 29.35 -2.29
C ARG A 279 -13.35 29.79 -0.96
N GLN A 280 -14.02 28.90 -0.24
CA GLN A 280 -14.65 29.20 1.05
C GLN A 280 -13.65 29.19 2.22
N TYR A 281 -12.44 28.68 1.99
CA TYR A 281 -11.39 28.60 3.00
C TYR A 281 -10.32 29.65 2.71
N GLU A 282 -9.91 30.40 3.74
CA GLU A 282 -8.76 31.30 3.62
C GLU A 282 -7.47 30.47 3.56
N THR A 283 -6.61 30.74 2.58
CA THR A 283 -5.26 30.17 2.48
C THR A 283 -4.32 30.85 3.49
N LYS A 284 -4.60 30.72 4.79
CA LYS A 284 -3.73 31.25 5.85
C LYS A 284 -2.70 30.20 6.23
N GLY A 285 -1.42 30.54 6.03
CA GLY A 285 -0.30 29.74 6.53
C GLY A 285 -0.09 28.42 5.79
N ARG A 286 -0.05 28.45 4.44
CA ARG A 286 0.33 27.28 3.62
C ARG A 286 1.65 26.71 4.12
N ILE A 287 1.63 25.46 4.57
CA ILE A 287 2.83 24.74 4.97
C ILE A 287 3.49 24.22 3.69
N ASP A 288 4.55 24.89 3.28
CA ASP A 288 5.49 24.35 2.30
C ASP A 288 6.76 23.98 3.06
N ASP A 289 6.93 22.69 3.32
CA ASP A 289 8.16 22.18 3.94
C ASP A 289 9.35 22.19 2.97
N GLY A 290 9.11 22.51 1.70
CA GLY A 290 10.12 22.50 0.64
C GLY A 290 10.69 21.12 0.35
N GLN A 291 10.17 20.04 0.97
CA GLN A 291 10.75 18.70 0.87
C GLN A 291 10.14 17.88 -0.28
N PHE A 292 8.91 18.20 -0.69
CA PHE A 292 8.18 17.42 -1.70
C PHE A 292 8.97 17.22 -2.98
N ASP A 293 9.57 18.27 -3.54
CA ASP A 293 10.33 18.18 -4.79
C ASP A 293 11.52 17.21 -4.66
N PHE A 294 12.19 17.18 -3.50
CA PHE A 294 13.31 16.27 -3.23
C PHE A 294 12.83 14.83 -3.06
N VAL A 295 11.73 14.62 -2.34
CA VAL A 295 11.09 13.30 -2.18
C VAL A 295 10.61 12.77 -3.53
N GLN A 296 10.00 13.63 -4.35
CA GLN A 296 9.58 13.30 -5.71
C GLN A 296 10.78 12.98 -6.61
N ALA A 297 11.89 13.72 -6.51
CA ALA A 297 13.11 13.44 -7.23
C ALA A 297 13.71 12.09 -6.83
N ARG A 298 13.77 11.79 -5.52
CA ARG A 298 14.22 10.49 -4.98
C ARG A 298 13.36 9.33 -5.49
N LEU A 299 12.05 9.49 -5.44
CA LEU A 299 11.10 8.51 -5.94
C LEU A 299 11.29 8.27 -7.44
N ARG A 300 11.55 9.33 -8.22
CA ARG A 300 11.77 9.21 -9.67
C ARG A 300 13.02 8.40 -10.00
N VAL A 301 14.09 8.55 -9.23
CA VAL A 301 15.30 7.71 -9.37
C VAL A 301 14.97 6.26 -9.02
N LEU A 302 14.27 6.01 -7.91
CA LEU A 302 13.89 4.66 -7.47
C LEU A 302 12.93 3.94 -8.45
N MET A 303 12.11 4.70 -9.17
CA MET A 303 11.18 4.21 -10.19
C MET A 303 11.83 4.02 -11.57
N ALA A 304 13.06 4.51 -11.80
CA ALA A 304 13.70 4.38 -13.09
C ALA A 304 14.09 2.94 -13.37
N GLU A 305 13.77 2.43 -14.57
CA GLU A 305 14.19 1.10 -15.02
C GLU A 305 15.72 0.96 -15.08
N HIS A 306 16.38 2.05 -15.49
CA HIS A 306 17.82 2.18 -15.54
C HIS A 306 18.23 3.58 -15.07
N PRO A 307 19.35 3.74 -14.35
CA PRO A 307 19.77 5.03 -13.82
C PRO A 307 20.00 6.08 -14.92
N ASP A 308 20.40 5.65 -16.12
CA ASP A 308 20.58 6.55 -17.28
C ASP A 308 19.29 7.26 -17.69
N LYS A 309 18.11 6.67 -17.47
CA LYS A 309 16.82 7.33 -17.71
C LYS A 309 16.56 8.46 -16.72
N ALA A 310 16.91 8.26 -15.45
CA ALA A 310 16.82 9.32 -14.45
C ALA A 310 17.84 10.44 -14.73
N ILE A 311 19.07 10.09 -15.15
CA ILE A 311 20.08 11.06 -15.58
C ILE A 311 19.55 11.90 -16.75
N GLU A 312 19.03 11.27 -17.80
CA GLU A 312 18.45 11.96 -18.97
C GLU A 312 17.34 12.94 -18.54
N TYR A 313 16.42 12.48 -17.68
CA TYR A 313 15.34 13.30 -17.14
C TYR A 313 15.85 14.56 -16.42
N PHE A 314 16.77 14.41 -15.46
CA PHE A 314 17.26 15.55 -14.68
C PHE A 314 18.18 16.45 -15.51
N ASP A 315 18.96 15.89 -16.44
CA ASP A 315 19.83 16.65 -17.34
C ASP A 315 19.00 17.59 -18.24
N GLN A 316 17.89 17.08 -18.80
CA GLN A 316 16.97 17.90 -19.56
C GLN A 316 16.37 19.03 -18.71
N ARG A 317 15.88 18.72 -17.50
CA ARG A 317 15.27 19.74 -16.63
C ARG A 317 16.24 20.82 -16.19
N LEU A 318 17.50 20.46 -15.94
CA LEU A 318 18.55 21.43 -15.63
C LEU A 318 18.87 22.32 -16.83
N ARG A 319 18.93 21.76 -18.05
CA ARG A 319 19.12 22.54 -19.29
C ARG A 319 17.96 23.49 -19.57
N ASP A 320 16.72 23.01 -19.41
CA ASP A 320 15.51 23.78 -19.68
C ASP A 320 15.14 24.75 -18.54
N ARG A 321 15.87 24.71 -17.42
CA ARG A 321 15.57 25.45 -16.17
C ARG A 321 14.14 25.20 -15.68
N ASN A 322 13.69 23.95 -15.78
CA ASN A 322 12.33 23.55 -15.47
C ASN A 322 12.22 23.07 -14.01
N GLY A 323 11.38 23.72 -13.22
CA GLY A 323 11.09 23.40 -11.82
C GLY A 323 12.25 23.74 -10.87
N ASN A 324 12.25 23.11 -9.70
CA ASN A 324 13.20 23.40 -8.63
C ASN A 324 14.61 22.89 -8.97
N GLU A 325 15.57 23.82 -9.16
CA GLU A 325 16.95 23.48 -9.53
C GLU A 325 17.64 22.61 -8.46
N ALA A 326 17.44 22.91 -7.17
CA ALA A 326 18.04 22.12 -6.10
C ALA A 326 17.51 20.68 -6.11
N ALA A 327 16.20 20.50 -6.26
CA ALA A 327 15.61 19.17 -6.36
C ALA A 327 16.06 18.42 -7.63
N ASN A 328 16.20 19.12 -8.76
CA ASN A 328 16.75 18.52 -9.99
C ASN A 328 18.21 18.07 -9.81
N ARG A 329 19.05 18.87 -9.14
CA ARG A 329 20.44 18.51 -8.82
C ARG A 329 20.52 17.37 -7.82
N TYR A 330 19.63 17.35 -6.83
CA TYR A 330 19.50 16.27 -5.86
C TYR A 330 19.15 14.94 -6.57
N GLY A 331 18.14 14.95 -7.43
CA GLY A 331 17.78 13.80 -8.25
C GLY A 331 18.89 13.36 -9.22
N MET A 332 19.59 14.31 -9.83
CA MET A 332 20.75 14.03 -10.68
C MET A 332 21.88 13.35 -9.90
N ALA A 333 22.22 13.84 -8.70
CA ALA A 333 23.23 13.25 -7.84
C ALA A 333 22.87 11.80 -7.48
N LEU A 334 21.63 11.55 -7.05
CA LEU A 334 21.12 10.21 -6.76
C LEU A 334 21.23 9.29 -7.97
N ALA A 335 20.80 9.74 -9.15
CA ALA A 335 20.87 8.96 -10.39
C ALA A 335 22.32 8.64 -10.80
N LEU A 336 23.25 9.57 -10.60
CA LEU A 336 24.68 9.37 -10.86
C LEU A 336 25.32 8.42 -9.85
N ILE A 337 24.93 8.48 -8.58
CA ILE A 337 25.35 7.54 -7.53
C ILE A 337 24.89 6.12 -7.89
N ASP A 338 23.63 5.96 -8.27
CA ASP A 338 23.06 4.68 -8.71
C ASP A 338 23.75 4.14 -9.97
N ALA A 339 24.07 5.02 -10.93
CA ALA A 339 24.88 4.70 -12.11
C ALA A 339 26.36 4.41 -11.81
N ARG A 340 26.80 4.49 -10.55
CA ARG A 340 28.22 4.37 -10.13
C ARG A 340 29.15 5.42 -10.75
N ARG A 341 28.60 6.56 -11.19
CA ARG A 341 29.31 7.72 -11.77
C ARG A 341 29.54 8.79 -10.70
N THR A 342 30.12 8.38 -9.57
CA THR A 342 30.23 9.21 -8.37
C THR A 342 31.10 10.46 -8.57
N GLU A 343 32.07 10.43 -9.48
CA GLU A 343 32.89 11.61 -9.81
C GLU A 343 32.06 12.80 -10.32
N ARG A 344 31.03 12.52 -11.13
CA ARG A 344 30.08 13.55 -11.60
C ARG A 344 29.07 13.93 -10.52
N ALA A 345 28.73 13.00 -9.62
CA ALA A 345 27.80 13.28 -8.54
C ALA A 345 28.35 14.33 -7.56
N VAL A 346 29.67 14.36 -7.34
CA VAL A 346 30.35 15.32 -6.44
C VAL A 346 29.98 16.76 -6.77
N GLU A 347 29.97 17.16 -8.05
CA GLU A 347 29.62 18.52 -8.47
C GLU A 347 28.22 18.92 -7.96
N HIS A 348 27.24 18.02 -8.11
CA HIS A 348 25.87 18.28 -7.69
C HIS A 348 25.71 18.26 -6.17
N VAL A 349 26.36 17.33 -5.48
CA VAL A 349 26.33 17.24 -4.00
C VAL A 349 26.99 18.48 -3.37
N SER A 350 28.17 18.87 -3.84
CA SER A 350 28.86 20.07 -3.35
C SER A 350 28.03 21.33 -3.56
N TRP A 351 27.42 21.49 -4.73
CA TRP A 351 26.54 22.63 -4.99
C TRP A 351 25.36 22.70 -4.00
N LEU A 352 24.77 21.55 -3.65
CA LEU A 352 23.65 21.49 -2.71
C LEU A 352 24.08 21.86 -1.29
N LEU A 353 25.20 21.32 -0.82
CA LEU A 353 25.76 21.62 0.50
C LEU A 353 26.24 23.08 0.63
N GLU A 354 26.77 23.67 -0.44
CA GLU A 354 27.13 25.10 -0.46
C GLU A 354 25.90 26.01 -0.35
N ARG A 355 24.78 25.57 -0.93
CA ARG A 355 23.52 26.33 -0.91
C ARG A 355 22.80 26.23 0.43
N ASP A 356 22.75 25.05 1.02
CA ASP A 356 22.05 24.78 2.28
C ASP A 356 22.80 23.70 3.08
N PRO A 357 23.82 24.09 3.87
CA PRO A 357 24.74 23.15 4.52
C PRO A 357 24.10 22.33 5.64
N ASP A 358 23.00 22.84 6.23
CA ASP A 358 22.30 22.19 7.34
C ASP A 358 21.12 21.33 6.85
N ASN A 359 20.92 21.23 5.54
CA ASN A 359 19.83 20.44 4.98
C ASN A 359 20.05 18.94 5.19
N GLN A 360 19.20 18.31 6.01
CA GLN A 360 19.32 16.90 6.36
C GLN A 360 19.30 15.97 5.13
N LEU A 361 18.54 16.29 4.07
CA LEU A 361 18.51 15.48 2.85
C LEU A 361 19.83 15.55 2.09
N PHE A 362 20.51 16.70 2.10
CA PHE A 362 21.77 16.90 1.39
C PHE A 362 22.93 16.23 2.12
N LEU A 363 22.91 16.30 3.45
CA LEU A 363 23.89 15.62 4.29
C LEU A 363 23.73 14.09 4.19
N ILE A 364 22.49 13.56 4.16
CA ILE A 364 22.26 12.12 3.89
C ILE A 364 22.75 11.75 2.49
N LEU A 365 22.44 12.55 1.47
CA LEU A 365 22.92 12.33 0.10
C LEU A 365 24.45 12.30 0.03
N ASN A 366 25.14 13.16 0.78
CA ASN A 366 26.59 13.17 0.89
C ASN A 366 27.11 11.86 1.50
N GLY A 367 26.50 11.39 2.60
CA GLY A 367 26.79 10.08 3.17
C GLY A 367 26.57 8.93 2.18
N GLU A 368 25.47 8.94 1.42
CA GLU A 368 25.18 7.96 0.37
C GLU A 368 26.23 7.99 -0.76
N MET A 369 26.67 9.18 -1.16
CA MET A 369 27.76 9.36 -2.14
C MET A 369 29.08 8.80 -1.62
N LEU A 370 29.45 9.08 -0.37
CA LEU A 370 30.67 8.56 0.27
C LEU A 370 30.64 7.03 0.34
N LEU A 371 29.51 6.44 0.71
CA LEU A 371 29.32 4.98 0.67
C LEU A 371 29.52 4.43 -0.76
N ALA A 372 28.96 5.09 -1.78
CA ALA A 372 29.13 4.68 -3.16
C ALA A 372 30.57 4.81 -3.67
N GLN A 373 31.34 5.76 -3.13
CA GLN A 373 32.78 5.90 -3.35
C GLN A 373 33.63 4.89 -2.55
N LYS A 374 33.00 4.00 -1.77
CA LYS A 374 33.66 3.07 -0.83
C LYS A 374 34.44 3.77 0.29
N LYS A 375 34.12 5.02 0.59
CA LYS A 375 34.65 5.79 1.72
C LYS A 375 33.81 5.55 2.97
N THR A 376 33.67 4.29 3.37
CA THR A 376 32.74 3.87 4.43
C THR A 376 33.03 4.57 5.76
N ALA A 377 34.29 4.70 6.17
CA ALA A 377 34.63 5.38 7.42
C ALA A 377 34.23 6.87 7.43
N GLU A 378 34.40 7.58 6.31
CA GLU A 378 33.96 8.98 6.18
C GLU A 378 32.44 9.07 6.22
N ALA A 379 31.74 8.16 5.52
CA ALA A 379 30.29 8.12 5.53
C ALA A 379 29.70 7.83 6.91
N LEU A 380 30.26 6.85 7.64
CA LEU A 380 29.81 6.52 8.99
C LEU A 380 30.03 7.69 9.94
N LYS A 381 31.16 8.40 9.83
CA LYS A 381 31.40 9.62 10.59
C LYS A 381 30.39 10.72 10.28
N GLU A 382 30.03 10.91 9.02
CA GLU A 382 28.99 11.86 8.60
C GLU A 382 27.64 11.50 9.24
N PHE A 383 27.21 10.24 9.11
CA PHE A 383 25.96 9.76 9.69
C PHE A 383 25.94 9.81 11.22
N ASP A 384 27.09 9.58 11.87
CA ASP A 384 27.23 9.74 13.31
C ASP A 384 27.02 11.20 13.75
N ASN A 385 27.68 12.15 13.08
CA ASN A 385 27.51 13.58 13.34
C ASN A 385 26.04 14.01 13.14
N LEU A 386 25.42 13.54 12.05
CA LEU A 386 24.00 13.75 11.76
C LEU A 386 23.11 13.20 12.86
N HIS A 387 23.37 11.97 13.32
CA HIS A 387 22.58 11.35 14.37
C HIS A 387 22.78 12.02 15.73
N GLN A 388 23.97 12.54 16.03
CA GLN A 388 24.20 13.34 17.24
C GLN A 388 23.44 14.67 17.20
N ALA A 389 23.42 15.34 16.05
CA ALA A 389 22.70 16.62 15.86
C ALA A 389 21.18 16.44 15.84
N TYR A 390 20.69 15.34 15.28
CA TYR A 390 19.27 15.08 15.01
C TYR A 390 18.83 13.69 15.48
N GLY A 391 19.22 13.29 16.69
CA GLY A 391 19.01 11.92 17.20
C GLY A 391 17.55 11.47 17.30
N GLU A 392 16.62 12.43 17.25
CA GLU A 392 15.17 12.17 17.24
C GLU A 392 14.62 11.85 15.84
N SER A 393 15.36 12.15 14.78
CA SER A 393 14.91 11.97 13.40
C SER A 393 14.98 10.50 13.00
N THR A 394 13.81 9.89 12.78
CA THR A 394 13.68 8.50 12.31
C THR A 394 14.40 8.29 10.98
N MET A 395 14.33 9.25 10.05
CA MET A 395 14.97 9.11 8.73
C MET A 395 16.50 9.04 8.84
N ILE A 396 17.08 9.85 9.74
CA ILE A 396 18.54 9.87 9.98
C ILE A 396 18.96 8.60 10.71
N ALA A 397 18.19 8.17 11.72
CA ALA A 397 18.46 6.92 12.43
C ALA A 397 18.44 5.71 11.48
N LEU A 398 17.47 5.65 10.55
CA LEU A 398 17.39 4.58 9.55
C LEU A 398 18.51 4.68 8.51
N ALA A 399 18.86 5.87 8.04
CA ALA A 399 19.99 6.06 7.12
C ALA A 399 21.30 5.60 7.76
N TYR A 400 21.54 5.98 9.02
CA TYR A 400 22.74 5.58 9.76
C TYR A 400 22.78 4.07 10.05
N ALA A 401 21.68 3.51 10.55
CA ALA A 401 21.61 2.07 10.80
C ALA A 401 21.85 1.25 9.52
N ASN A 402 21.26 1.65 8.39
CA ASN A 402 21.54 0.99 7.10
C ASN A 402 22.99 1.18 6.64
N ALA A 403 23.61 2.33 6.90
CA ALA A 403 25.02 2.56 6.58
C ALA A 403 25.94 1.66 7.41
N LEU A 404 25.69 1.53 8.72
CA LEU A 404 26.40 0.63 9.63
C LEU A 404 26.26 -0.83 9.17
N LEU A 405 25.05 -1.26 8.81
CA LEU A 405 24.79 -2.62 8.34
C LEU A 405 25.38 -2.94 6.95
N ARG A 406 26.03 -1.99 6.28
CA ARG A 406 26.82 -2.26 5.06
C ARG A 406 28.24 -2.70 5.36
N SER A 407 28.75 -2.48 6.57
CA SER A 407 30.01 -3.07 6.99
C SER A 407 29.81 -4.52 7.41
N ASP A 408 30.88 -5.30 7.43
CA ASP A 408 30.88 -6.66 7.99
C ASP A 408 31.33 -6.68 9.45
N ASP A 409 31.34 -5.53 10.11
CA ASP A 409 31.76 -5.36 11.50
C ASP A 409 30.59 -5.62 12.47
N SER A 410 30.80 -6.50 13.45
CA SER A 410 29.79 -6.82 14.46
C SER A 410 29.51 -5.65 15.41
N ASP A 411 30.50 -4.79 15.65
CA ASP A 411 30.35 -3.61 16.51
C ASP A 411 29.48 -2.55 15.83
N ASP A 412 29.65 -2.35 14.51
CA ASP A 412 28.78 -1.50 13.71
C ASP A 412 27.33 -2.04 13.71
N ALA A 413 27.17 -3.36 13.56
CA ALA A 413 25.86 -4.00 13.64
C ALA A 413 25.22 -3.84 15.04
N ALA A 414 26.02 -3.93 16.11
CA ALA A 414 25.56 -3.70 17.48
C ALA A 414 25.13 -2.23 17.69
N GLN A 415 25.87 -1.29 17.13
CA GLN A 415 25.51 0.13 17.14
C GLN A 415 24.20 0.38 16.38
N ALA A 416 24.02 -0.24 15.21
CA ALA A 416 22.78 -0.17 14.44
C ALA A 416 21.60 -0.71 15.25
N ALA A 417 21.76 -1.86 15.92
CA ALA A 417 20.74 -2.43 16.80
C ALA A 417 20.36 -1.48 17.95
N SER A 418 21.35 -0.80 18.57
CA SER A 418 21.10 0.18 19.63
C SER A 418 20.29 1.39 19.13
N ILE A 419 20.66 1.94 17.96
CA ILE A 419 19.94 3.06 17.32
C ILE A 419 18.48 2.67 17.06
N LEU A 420 18.24 1.50 16.46
CA LEU A 420 16.91 1.01 16.12
C LEU A 420 16.07 0.72 17.37
N GLN A 421 16.67 0.16 18.41
CA GLN A 421 16.00 -0.06 19.69
C GLN A 421 15.55 1.27 20.32
N ASN A 422 16.38 2.32 20.23
CA ASN A 422 16.03 3.66 20.72
C ASN A 422 14.85 4.25 19.94
N GLN A 423 14.77 4.01 18.64
CA GLN A 423 13.64 4.44 17.80
C GLN A 423 12.34 3.70 18.14
N LEU A 424 12.40 2.39 18.40
CA LEU A 424 11.22 1.62 18.84
C LEU A 424 10.68 2.05 20.19
N ARG A 425 11.46 2.71 21.05
CA ARG A 425 10.90 3.28 22.29
C ARG A 425 9.91 4.41 22.03
N ARG A 426 10.03 5.09 20.88
CA ARG A 426 9.15 6.19 20.46
C ARG A 426 8.02 5.66 19.58
N ASN A 427 8.36 4.73 18.67
CA ASN A 427 7.44 4.14 17.71
C ASN A 427 7.40 2.61 17.90
N PRO A 428 6.78 2.10 18.98
CA PRO A 428 6.85 0.69 19.37
C PRO A 428 6.17 -0.26 18.36
N ASP A 429 5.36 0.26 17.45
CA ASP A 429 4.60 -0.51 16.47
C ASP A 429 5.18 -0.43 15.05
N ASP A 430 6.33 0.25 14.85
CA ASP A 430 6.96 0.33 13.52
C ASP A 430 7.64 -0.99 13.14
N THR A 431 6.92 -1.79 12.35
CA THR A 431 7.37 -3.11 11.88
C THR A 431 8.67 -3.07 11.09
N ARG A 432 8.95 -1.97 10.37
CA ARG A 432 10.18 -1.80 9.58
C ARG A 432 11.40 -1.71 10.48
N ILE A 433 11.28 -0.93 11.55
CA ILE A 433 12.37 -0.76 12.52
C ILE A 433 12.57 -2.07 13.29
N THR A 434 11.48 -2.79 13.63
CA THR A 434 11.58 -4.12 14.26
C THR A 434 12.28 -5.14 13.36
N GLU A 435 11.97 -5.17 12.06
CA GLU A 435 12.62 -6.05 11.08
C GLU A 435 14.10 -5.73 10.95
N LEU A 436 14.44 -4.45 10.79
CA LEU A 436 15.83 -4.03 10.67
C LEU A 436 16.61 -4.29 11.97
N LEU A 437 15.96 -4.17 13.14
CA LEU A 437 16.55 -4.51 14.43
C LEU A 437 16.84 -6.00 14.53
N ALA A 438 15.94 -6.87 14.07
CA ALA A 438 16.18 -8.31 14.07
C ALA A 438 17.41 -8.66 13.24
N HIS A 439 17.53 -8.08 12.05
CA HIS A 439 18.70 -8.26 11.18
C HIS A 439 19.98 -7.68 11.80
N ALA A 440 19.91 -6.48 12.39
CA ALA A 440 21.05 -5.84 13.04
C ALA A 440 21.57 -6.65 14.23
N ALA A 441 20.66 -7.12 15.09
CA ALA A 441 21.00 -7.94 16.25
C ALA A 441 21.63 -9.28 15.85
N ASP A 442 21.13 -9.92 14.79
CA ASP A 442 21.71 -11.17 14.27
C ASP A 442 23.14 -10.95 13.77
N ARG A 443 23.36 -9.90 12.97
CA ARG A 443 24.71 -9.50 12.50
C ARG A 443 25.64 -9.07 13.63
N ALA A 444 25.10 -8.53 14.72
CA ALA A 444 25.86 -8.19 15.92
C ALA A 444 26.26 -9.41 16.76
N GLY A 445 25.82 -10.62 16.40
CA GLY A 445 26.05 -11.83 17.18
C GLY A 445 25.19 -11.92 18.43
N ASP A 446 24.02 -11.25 18.45
CA ASP A 446 23.05 -11.27 19.56
C ASP A 446 21.77 -12.02 19.15
N PRO A 447 21.81 -13.37 19.14
CA PRO A 447 20.68 -14.20 18.70
C PRO A 447 19.47 -14.10 19.64
N VAL A 448 19.68 -13.72 20.90
CA VAL A 448 18.59 -13.53 21.87
C VAL A 448 17.77 -12.30 21.47
N ARG A 449 18.44 -11.17 21.21
CA ARG A 449 17.78 -9.94 20.78
C ARG A 449 17.20 -10.05 19.38
N ALA A 450 17.88 -10.74 18.47
CA ALA A 450 17.35 -11.04 17.14
C ALA A 450 16.03 -11.81 17.24
N ALA A 451 16.00 -12.90 18.01
CA ALA A 451 14.80 -13.70 18.20
C ALA A 451 13.68 -12.94 18.93
N GLU A 452 14.01 -12.07 19.88
CA GLU A 452 13.04 -11.19 20.55
C GLU A 452 12.43 -10.17 19.57
N ALA A 453 13.23 -9.57 18.68
CA ALA A 453 12.75 -8.67 17.64
C ALA A 453 11.86 -9.42 16.64
N VAL A 454 12.23 -10.64 16.22
CA VAL A 454 11.38 -11.51 15.39
C VAL A 454 10.04 -11.81 16.05
N ALA A 455 10.02 -12.15 17.34
CA ALA A 455 8.78 -12.37 18.07
C ALA A 455 7.90 -11.10 18.14
N THR A 456 8.54 -9.95 18.33
CA THR A 456 7.86 -8.64 18.35
C THR A 456 7.26 -8.34 16.98
N ASN A 457 7.97 -8.65 15.89
CA ASN A 457 7.46 -8.49 14.53
C ASN A 457 6.27 -9.41 14.25
N TYR A 458 6.32 -10.69 14.67
CA TYR A 458 5.16 -11.58 14.59
C TYR A 458 3.94 -11.00 15.33
N TYR A 459 4.15 -10.47 16.54
CA TYR A 459 3.08 -9.86 17.32
C TYR A 459 2.48 -8.63 16.63
N GLN A 460 3.33 -7.71 16.15
CA GLN A 460 2.89 -6.52 15.42
C GLN A 460 2.06 -6.90 14.20
N ARG A 461 2.47 -7.95 13.47
CA ARG A 461 1.74 -8.52 12.32
C ARG A 461 0.51 -9.34 12.71
N GLY A 462 0.13 -9.37 13.99
CA GLY A 462 -1.03 -10.09 14.52
C GLY A 462 -0.86 -11.61 14.65
N GLY A 463 0.33 -12.14 14.36
CA GLY A 463 0.74 -13.51 14.62
C GLY A 463 1.01 -13.78 16.09
N LEU A 464 0.02 -13.57 16.97
CA LEU A 464 0.15 -13.75 18.42
C LEU A 464 0.59 -15.18 18.81
N PRO A 465 0.05 -16.27 18.22
CA PRO A 465 0.56 -17.61 18.48
C PRO A 465 2.04 -17.80 18.12
N GLN A 466 2.47 -17.28 16.97
CA GLN A 466 3.84 -17.37 16.47
C GLN A 466 4.81 -16.56 17.35
N ALA A 467 4.38 -15.38 17.80
CA ALA A 467 5.14 -14.56 18.74
C ALA A 467 5.37 -15.29 20.07
N ILE A 468 4.32 -15.92 20.61
CA ILE A 468 4.38 -16.72 21.84
C ILE A 468 5.34 -17.90 21.67
N GLU A 469 5.20 -18.68 20.58
CA GLU A 469 6.08 -19.82 20.28
C GLU A 469 7.54 -19.38 20.18
N GLN A 470 7.80 -18.26 19.48
CA GLN A 470 9.14 -17.72 19.33
C GLN A 470 9.75 -17.37 20.69
N LEU A 471 9.05 -16.64 21.56
CA LEU A 471 9.55 -16.28 22.89
C LEU A 471 9.76 -17.50 23.79
N GLN A 472 8.91 -18.53 23.67
CA GLN A 472 9.10 -19.79 24.39
C GLN A 472 10.42 -20.47 23.99
N ARG A 473 10.69 -20.57 22.69
CA ARG A 473 11.98 -21.11 22.18
C ARG A 473 13.17 -20.32 22.68
N VAL A 474 13.05 -18.99 22.79
CA VAL A 474 14.14 -18.19 23.37
C VAL A 474 14.36 -18.56 24.84
N LEU A 475 13.31 -18.69 25.65
CA LEU A 475 13.41 -19.02 27.08
C LEU A 475 13.99 -20.41 27.38
N GLU A 476 13.93 -21.33 26.41
CA GLU A 476 14.56 -22.66 26.48
C GLU A 476 16.09 -22.62 26.38
N ARG A 477 16.67 -21.50 25.95
CA ARG A 477 18.12 -21.33 25.88
C ARG A 477 18.77 -21.34 27.27
N GLU A 478 19.90 -22.03 27.38
CA GLU A 478 20.69 -22.12 28.61
C GLU A 478 21.61 -20.90 28.81
N ASP A 479 21.96 -20.20 27.72
CA ASP A 479 22.89 -19.05 27.71
C ASP A 479 22.21 -17.69 28.02
N LEU A 480 20.94 -17.70 28.38
CA LEU A 480 20.19 -16.50 28.76
C LEU A 480 20.62 -15.94 30.11
N ASP A 481 20.99 -14.65 30.14
CA ASP A 481 21.19 -13.94 31.39
C ASP A 481 19.88 -13.69 32.17
N TYR A 482 20.00 -13.28 33.43
CA TYR A 482 18.84 -13.02 34.29
C TYR A 482 17.92 -11.91 33.76
N TYR A 483 18.49 -10.84 33.20
CA TYR A 483 17.75 -9.66 32.73
C TYR A 483 16.98 -9.96 31.44
N ASP A 484 17.60 -10.67 30.51
CA ASP A 484 16.98 -11.16 29.28
C ASP A 484 15.86 -12.12 29.60
N ARG A 485 16.10 -13.10 30.49
CA ARG A 485 15.06 -14.05 30.92
C ARG A 485 13.86 -13.32 31.54
N ALA A 486 14.09 -12.35 32.42
CA ALA A 486 13.02 -11.57 33.03
C ALA A 486 12.23 -10.75 31.99
N ARG A 487 12.93 -10.05 31.08
CA ARG A 487 12.33 -9.24 30.02
C ARG A 487 11.47 -10.09 29.07
N ILE A 488 12.00 -11.20 28.60
CA ILE A 488 11.33 -12.12 27.66
C ILE A 488 10.13 -12.78 28.32
N SER A 489 10.26 -13.22 29.58
CA SER A 489 9.15 -13.80 30.36
C SER A 489 8.01 -12.80 30.51
N ALA A 490 8.32 -11.54 30.86
CA ALA A 490 7.30 -10.50 31.00
C ALA A 490 6.60 -10.15 29.67
N LYS A 491 7.29 -10.27 28.53
CA LYS A 491 6.69 -10.10 27.19
C LYS A 491 5.79 -11.29 26.85
N LEU A 492 6.25 -12.52 27.10
CA LEU A 492 5.51 -13.75 26.89
C LEU A 492 4.22 -13.80 27.72
N ASP A 493 4.28 -13.43 29.00
CA ASP A 493 3.12 -13.44 29.89
C ASP A 493 2.07 -12.42 29.45
N ARG A 494 2.48 -11.22 29.00
CA ARG A 494 1.57 -10.24 28.40
C ARG A 494 0.84 -10.82 27.19
N MET A 495 1.58 -11.42 26.26
CA MET A 495 1.02 -12.03 25.05
C MET A 495 0.08 -13.21 25.37
N ARG A 496 0.39 -14.02 26.39
CA ARG A 496 -0.48 -15.11 26.84
C ARG A 496 -1.79 -14.59 27.45
N VAL A 497 -1.72 -13.56 28.29
CA VAL A 497 -2.91 -12.92 28.86
C VAL A 497 -3.80 -12.36 27.75
N GLU A 498 -3.20 -11.71 26.77
CA GLU A 498 -3.93 -11.21 25.60
C GLU A 498 -4.57 -12.34 24.81
N ARG A 499 -3.84 -13.42 24.51
CA ARG A 499 -4.38 -14.59 23.81
C ARG A 499 -5.57 -15.20 24.55
N MET A 500 -5.53 -15.27 25.88
CA MET A 500 -6.66 -15.77 26.67
C MET A 500 -7.90 -14.87 26.58
N ARG A 501 -7.73 -13.56 26.35
CA ARG A 501 -8.84 -12.61 26.19
C ARG A 501 -9.43 -12.63 24.78
N THR A 502 -8.63 -12.95 23.78
CA THR A 502 -9.07 -12.97 22.38
C THR A 502 -9.58 -14.33 21.91
N MET A 503 -9.37 -15.40 22.67
CA MET A 503 -9.96 -16.70 22.34
C MET A 503 -11.49 -16.66 22.54
N PRO A 504 -12.30 -17.03 21.53
CA PRO A 504 -13.73 -17.17 21.70
C PRO A 504 -14.03 -18.24 22.76
N GLU A 505 -15.03 -18.00 23.62
CA GLU A 505 -15.38 -18.97 24.66
C GLU A 505 -15.65 -20.35 24.05
N PRO A 506 -15.14 -21.44 24.66
CA PRO A 506 -15.42 -22.80 24.21
C PRO A 506 -16.93 -23.08 24.39
N GLY A 507 -17.71 -22.85 23.33
CA GLY A 507 -19.16 -23.05 23.31
C GLY A 507 -19.93 -22.31 22.21
N GLN A 508 -19.36 -21.29 21.56
CA GLN A 508 -20.09 -20.53 20.52
C GLN A 508 -19.92 -21.05 19.08
N GLN A 509 -19.01 -22.00 18.82
CA GLN A 509 -18.79 -22.55 17.48
C GLN A 509 -19.76 -23.68 17.07
N SER A 510 -20.74 -24.05 17.90
CA SER A 510 -21.67 -25.15 17.59
C SER A 510 -23.13 -24.73 17.32
N ARG A 511 -23.37 -23.47 16.94
CA ARG A 511 -24.68 -23.02 16.44
C ARG A 511 -24.49 -22.04 15.29
N ASN A 512 -24.28 -22.56 14.09
CA ASN A 512 -24.81 -22.04 12.83
C ASN A 512 -24.69 -23.12 11.76
#